data_AF-A0A3E0NQ85-F1
#
_entry.id   AF-A0A3E0NQ85-F1
#
_cell.length_a   1.000
_cell.length_b   1.000
_cell.length_c   1.000
_cell.angle_alpha   90.00
_cell.angle_beta   90.00
_cell.angle_gamma   90.00
#
_symmetry.space_group_name_H-M   'P 1'
#
loop_
_entity.id
_entity.type
_entity.pdbx_description
1 polymer ?
#
loop_
_entity_poly.entity_id
_entity_poly.type
_entity_poly.pdbx_seq_one_letter_code
_entity_poly.pdbx_strand_id
1 'polypeptide(L)'
;MASAAERRSGGGRGVRLGRRPLMAWRPLLRAVVAYLVVFAALTLFLLAVAVTRAPGSPTVERLARLPVAGSWVERLRRPYIDAAAAAAARAAAAGAEAPTVGSHGVAEAVTDSVGPRQRETLFVGIGAALRSAPDDDAEVVLTTTRLNGYPVLERRAPSWVRLELPQGSAWLDLEAPRDRTPPLGVDPLPNVPIAARVAEPRLLEAAREQMSAGSRSWQQAGYRWLSDLADPALEGRLAALLEGVEERYTERYGVAPIGTPAETVALFSSEGAYRRFQEEIEGLAGLERVSSGHAAGGMAALYVGSRPAGEVATTLVHEIAHLLTRRALGPALPLWLDEGIAEDFAYFAGPASRPLAQYRSQQGNQVRIWGPLAGLRQLERPGAEVSLERLTSFSQDLFVRSPDALLLYTQSAFLVNYLLSPRAPVTSVGDGSVSSHPATESLPQPRAFRAFLGAVRAGAPASLERLVAELAAAAPGERWSEALLERRFAAHLARLQREAPGLLPDGVVPVGP
;
A
#
# COMPACT_ATOMS: atom_id res chain seq x y z
N MET A 1 71.89 30.25 52.26
CA MET A 1 72.79 29.88 53.39
C MET A 1 71.96 29.79 54.65
N ALA A 2 72.23 28.78 55.50
CA ALA A 2 71.56 28.40 56.76
C ALA A 2 70.12 27.84 56.60
N SER A 3 69.78 26.58 56.88
CA SER A 3 70.03 25.64 57.99
C SER A 3 68.92 25.66 59.06
N ALA A 4 68.22 24.52 59.19
CA ALA A 4 67.71 23.88 60.42
C ALA A 4 66.50 23.01 60.03
N ALA A 5 66.67 21.69 59.91
CA ALA A 5 66.49 20.70 61.00
C ALA A 5 65.03 20.65 61.51
N GLU A 6 64.38 19.47 61.47
CA GLU A 6 64.43 18.54 62.62
C GLU A 6 63.47 17.33 62.49
N ARG A 7 64.08 16.15 62.71
CA ARG A 7 63.60 14.89 63.33
C ARG A 7 62.45 14.05 62.76
N ARG A 8 62.86 12.81 62.50
CA ARG A 8 62.12 11.55 62.43
C ARG A 8 61.73 11.05 63.84
N SER A 9 60.55 10.45 63.94
CA SER A 9 60.24 9.20 64.69
C SER A 9 58.90 8.69 64.12
N GLY A 10 58.73 7.45 63.67
CA GLY A 10 58.99 6.21 64.39
C GLY A 10 57.65 5.67 64.90
N GLY A 11 56.85 5.07 64.02
CA GLY A 11 55.53 4.53 64.37
C GLY A 11 55.17 3.34 63.50
N GLY A 12 55.57 2.14 63.92
CA GLY A 12 55.18 0.88 63.30
C GLY A 12 53.67 0.68 63.36
N ARG A 13 53.04 0.45 62.20
CA ARG A 13 51.69 -0.10 62.10
C ARG A 13 51.78 -1.50 61.51
N GLY A 14 51.48 -2.48 62.35
CA GLY A 14 51.29 -3.86 61.93
C GLY A 14 50.23 -3.95 60.85
N VAL A 15 50.60 -4.54 59.72
CA VAL A 15 49.69 -4.89 58.63
C VAL A 15 48.80 -6.03 59.12
N ARG A 16 47.65 -5.67 59.73
CA ARG A 16 46.53 -6.61 59.86
C ARG A 16 46.00 -6.85 58.45
N LEU A 17 46.29 -8.02 57.89
CA LEU A 17 45.57 -8.61 56.77
C LEU A 17 44.10 -8.79 57.18
N GLY A 18 43.32 -7.72 57.05
CA GLY A 18 41.89 -7.75 57.24
C GLY A 18 41.28 -8.69 56.22
N ARG A 19 40.66 -9.77 56.71
CA ARG A 19 39.74 -10.62 55.94
C ARG A 19 38.70 -9.71 55.29
N ARG A 20 38.90 -9.39 54.01
CA ARG A 20 37.90 -8.65 53.22
C ARG A 20 36.64 -9.53 53.14
N PRO A 21 35.46 -9.00 53.48
CA PRO A 21 34.24 -9.78 53.54
C PRO A 21 33.86 -10.25 52.12
N LEU A 22 33.70 -11.56 51.95
CA LEU A 22 33.20 -12.25 50.75
C LEU A 22 31.77 -11.84 50.33
N MET A 23 31.22 -10.73 50.84
CA MET A 23 29.82 -10.34 50.63
C MET A 23 29.55 -9.49 49.36
N ALA A 24 30.57 -8.99 48.66
CA ALA A 24 30.38 -8.13 47.48
C ALA A 24 29.95 -8.87 46.18
N TRP A 25 30.02 -10.20 46.14
CA TRP A 25 29.77 -10.98 44.90
C TRP A 25 28.30 -11.33 44.67
N ARG A 26 27.47 -11.34 45.71
CA ARG A 26 26.05 -11.70 45.62
C ARG A 26 25.21 -10.79 44.72
N PRO A 27 25.31 -9.44 44.77
CA PRO A 27 24.55 -8.58 43.88
C PRO A 27 25.01 -8.70 42.41
N LEU A 28 26.31 -8.85 42.18
CA LEU A 28 26.85 -9.06 40.83
C LEU A 28 26.34 -10.37 40.23
N LEU A 29 26.37 -11.46 41.00
CA LEU A 29 25.85 -12.76 40.57
C LEU A 29 24.35 -12.69 40.24
N ARG A 30 23.55 -11.99 41.06
CA ARG A 30 22.12 -11.78 40.78
C ARG A 30 21.88 -10.99 39.50
N ALA A 31 22.65 -9.94 39.25
CA ALA A 31 22.56 -9.14 38.03
C ALA A 31 22.91 -9.96 36.79
N VAL A 32 23.98 -10.79 36.85
CA VAL A 32 24.37 -11.68 35.76
C VAL A 32 23.30 -12.74 35.49
N VAL A 33 22.74 -13.36 36.53
CA VAL A 33 21.66 -14.33 36.38
C VAL A 33 20.41 -13.67 35.77
N ALA A 34 20.02 -12.49 36.24
CA ALA A 34 18.88 -11.76 35.68
C ALA A 34 19.09 -11.41 34.19
N TYR A 35 20.29 -10.94 33.83
CA TYR A 35 20.64 -10.67 32.43
C TYR A 35 20.55 -11.92 31.56
N LEU A 36 21.09 -13.06 32.02
CA LEU A 36 21.03 -14.32 31.28
C LEU A 36 19.59 -14.82 31.10
N VAL A 37 18.72 -14.65 32.10
CA VAL A 37 17.29 -15.01 32.02
C VAL A 37 16.57 -14.14 30.98
N VAL A 38 16.76 -12.81 31.02
CA VAL A 38 16.15 -11.89 30.04
C VAL A 38 16.64 -12.18 28.63
N PHE A 39 17.95 -12.39 28.46
CA PHE A 39 18.55 -12.72 27.17
C PHE A 39 18.01 -14.05 26.62
N ALA A 40 17.88 -15.08 27.46
CA ALA A 40 17.30 -16.37 27.07
C ALA A 40 15.83 -16.22 26.67
N ALA A 41 15.04 -15.46 27.42
CA ALA A 41 13.63 -15.20 27.11
C ALA A 41 13.45 -14.46 25.78
N LEU A 42 14.25 -13.42 25.53
CA LEU A 42 14.24 -12.67 24.27
C LEU A 42 14.65 -13.57 23.08
N THR A 43 15.67 -14.40 23.27
CA THR A 43 16.12 -15.34 22.24
C THR A 43 15.03 -16.36 21.90
N LEU A 44 14.35 -16.92 22.91
CA LEU A 44 13.22 -17.84 22.71
C LEU A 44 12.04 -17.15 22.02
N PHE A 45 11.75 -15.89 22.36
CA PHE A 45 10.69 -15.11 21.71
C PHE A 45 11.00 -14.88 20.23
N LEU A 46 12.21 -14.41 19.90
CA LEU A 46 12.63 -14.18 18.51
C LEU A 46 12.64 -15.49 17.71
N LEU A 47 13.06 -16.60 18.33
CA LEU A 47 13.01 -17.92 17.73
C LEU A 47 11.57 -18.35 17.41
N ALA A 48 10.63 -18.15 18.35
CA ALA A 48 9.22 -18.43 18.11
C ALA A 48 8.66 -17.61 16.94
N VAL A 49 8.95 -16.31 16.87
CA VAL A 49 8.54 -15.44 15.76
C VAL A 49 9.11 -15.90 14.42
N ALA A 50 10.39 -16.32 14.39
CA ALA A 50 11.02 -16.83 13.18
C ALA A 50 10.38 -18.14 12.70
N VAL A 51 10.08 -19.05 13.63
CA VAL A 51 9.42 -20.34 13.34
C VAL A 51 8.00 -20.15 12.83
N THR A 52 7.23 -19.19 13.37
CA THR A 52 5.85 -18.95 12.93
C THR A 52 5.77 -18.26 11.57
N ARG A 53 6.66 -17.29 11.29
CA ARG A 53 6.62 -16.53 10.03
C ARG A 53 7.25 -17.24 8.84
N ALA A 54 8.30 -18.03 9.07
CA ALA A 54 9.05 -18.68 8.00
C ALA A 54 9.55 -20.07 8.44
N PRO A 55 8.63 -21.03 8.69
CA PRO A 55 8.98 -22.37 9.19
C PRO A 55 9.91 -23.13 8.23
N GLY A 56 9.91 -22.81 6.94
CA GLY A 56 10.80 -23.39 5.92
C GLY A 56 12.13 -22.67 5.72
N SER A 57 12.47 -21.65 6.50
CA SER A 57 13.70 -20.87 6.26
C SER A 57 14.97 -21.68 6.57
N PRO A 58 16.08 -21.48 5.82
CA PRO A 58 17.37 -22.14 6.08
C PRO A 58 17.92 -21.89 7.49
N THR A 59 17.51 -20.79 8.13
CA THR A 59 17.87 -20.44 9.50
C THR A 59 17.13 -21.32 10.51
N VAL A 60 15.81 -21.49 10.35
CA VAL A 60 15.01 -22.40 11.19
C VAL A 60 15.46 -23.84 11.01
N GLU A 61 15.81 -24.26 9.78
CA GLU A 61 16.36 -25.60 9.54
C GLU A 61 17.72 -25.84 10.21
N ARG A 62 18.61 -24.85 10.20
CA ARG A 62 19.89 -24.94 10.92
C ARG A 62 19.68 -25.03 12.43
N LEU A 63 18.74 -24.28 12.98
CA LEU A 63 18.38 -24.31 14.40
C LEU A 63 17.72 -25.65 14.81
N ALA A 64 16.89 -26.23 13.93
CA ALA A 64 16.28 -27.55 14.13
C ALA A 64 17.32 -28.69 14.23
N ARG A 65 18.54 -28.49 13.71
CA ARG A 65 19.64 -29.46 13.79
C ARG A 65 20.53 -29.30 15.02
N LEU A 66 20.30 -28.30 15.87
CA LEU A 66 21.13 -28.10 17.07
C LEU A 66 20.83 -29.19 18.14
N PRO A 67 21.84 -29.78 18.80
CA PRO A 67 21.65 -30.89 19.73
C PRO A 67 20.69 -30.61 20.90
N VAL A 68 20.68 -29.36 21.39
CA VAL A 68 19.89 -28.96 22.57
C VAL A 68 18.58 -28.26 22.19
N ALA A 69 18.62 -27.38 21.18
CA ALA A 69 17.46 -26.59 20.77
C ALA A 69 16.62 -27.26 19.66
N GLY A 70 17.18 -28.23 18.94
CA GLY A 70 16.58 -28.78 17.73
C GLY A 70 15.22 -29.43 17.94
N SER A 71 15.08 -30.22 19.02
CA SER A 71 13.80 -30.87 19.36
C SER A 71 12.69 -29.88 19.72
N TRP A 72 13.03 -28.73 20.31
CA TRP A 72 12.11 -27.64 20.60
C TRP A 72 11.70 -26.90 19.33
N VAL A 73 12.66 -26.56 18.49
CA VAL A 73 12.42 -25.90 17.20
C VAL A 73 11.52 -26.77 16.32
N GLU A 74 11.81 -28.05 16.20
CA GLU A 74 11.01 -28.96 15.37
C GLU A 74 9.60 -29.14 15.90
N ARG A 75 9.43 -29.21 17.23
CA ARG A 75 8.10 -29.26 17.88
C ARG A 75 7.29 -27.99 17.61
N LEU A 76 7.92 -26.81 17.66
CA LEU A 76 7.27 -25.53 17.36
C LEU A 76 6.96 -25.37 15.87
N ARG A 77 7.82 -25.90 14.99
CA ARG A 77 7.75 -25.76 13.53
C ARG A 77 6.69 -26.64 12.88
N ARG A 78 6.53 -27.88 13.38
CA ARG A 78 5.69 -28.92 12.76
C ARG A 78 4.24 -28.49 12.46
N PRO A 79 3.50 -27.85 13.38
CA PRO A 79 2.12 -27.40 13.09
C PRO A 79 2.03 -26.44 11.89
N TYR A 80 3.05 -25.61 11.67
CA TYR A 80 3.08 -24.63 10.59
C TYR A 80 3.46 -25.24 9.24
N ILE A 81 4.36 -26.23 9.22
CA ILE A 81 4.64 -26.99 7.99
C ILE A 81 3.40 -27.79 7.58
N ASP A 82 2.78 -28.49 8.51
CA ASP A 82 1.61 -29.32 8.24
C ASP A 82 0.45 -28.45 7.73
N ALA A 83 0.23 -27.27 8.32
CA ALA A 83 -0.76 -26.30 7.85
C ALA A 83 -0.45 -25.76 6.44
N ALA A 84 0.82 -25.44 6.14
CA ALA A 84 1.24 -24.98 4.83
C ALA A 84 1.08 -26.07 3.75
N ALA A 85 1.45 -27.32 4.07
CA ALA A 85 1.26 -28.47 3.18
C ALA A 85 -0.23 -28.76 2.93
N ALA A 86 -1.08 -28.68 3.96
CA ALA A 86 -2.52 -28.83 3.82
C ALA A 86 -3.15 -27.69 2.97
N ALA A 87 -2.67 -26.46 3.12
CA ALA A 87 -3.10 -25.34 2.27
C ALA A 87 -2.69 -25.54 0.81
N ALA A 88 -1.45 -25.97 0.54
CA ALA A 88 -0.97 -26.28 -0.81
C ALA A 88 -1.75 -27.44 -1.45
N ALA A 89 -2.07 -28.50 -0.70
CA ALA A 89 -2.88 -29.61 -1.19
C ALA A 89 -4.30 -29.19 -1.55
N ARG A 90 -4.94 -28.31 -0.76
CA ARG A 90 -6.26 -27.74 -1.09
C ARG A 90 -6.22 -26.87 -2.35
N ALA A 91 -5.17 -26.06 -2.51
CA ALA A 91 -4.99 -25.24 -3.71
C ALA A 91 -4.78 -26.11 -4.97
N ALA A 92 -3.99 -27.18 -4.86
CA ALA A 92 -3.77 -28.13 -5.95
C ALA A 92 -5.06 -28.89 -6.32
N ALA A 93 -5.86 -29.31 -5.33
CA ALA A 93 -7.15 -29.95 -5.57
C ALA A 93 -8.15 -28.99 -6.25
N ALA A 94 -8.17 -27.71 -5.84
CA ALA A 94 -9.01 -26.69 -6.47
C ALA A 94 -8.58 -26.37 -7.93
N GLY A 95 -7.29 -26.53 -8.26
CA GLY A 95 -6.80 -26.37 -9.63
C GLY A 95 -7.04 -27.58 -10.55
N ALA A 96 -7.29 -28.78 -9.99
CA ALA A 96 -7.50 -30.01 -10.74
C ALA A 96 -8.95 -30.21 -11.23
N GLU A 97 -9.91 -29.44 -10.72
CA GLU A 97 -11.32 -29.47 -11.15
C GLU A 97 -11.65 -28.45 -12.27
N ALA A 98 -10.65 -27.83 -12.90
CA ALA A 98 -10.90 -27.06 -14.11
C ALA A 98 -11.33 -28.01 -15.26
N PRO A 99 -12.55 -27.85 -15.82
CA PRO A 99 -13.04 -28.76 -16.85
C PRO A 99 -12.13 -28.67 -18.08
N THR A 100 -11.62 -29.83 -18.50
CA THR A 100 -10.90 -29.98 -19.76
C THR A 100 -11.90 -29.73 -20.89
N VAL A 101 -11.80 -28.57 -21.53
CA VAL A 101 -12.61 -28.23 -22.71
C VAL A 101 -12.14 -29.12 -23.87
N GLY A 102 -12.84 -30.24 -24.05
CA GLY A 102 -12.63 -31.17 -25.15
C GLY A 102 -13.06 -30.54 -26.47
N SER A 103 -12.13 -30.45 -27.41
CA SER A 103 -12.37 -30.11 -28.81
C SER A 103 -12.91 -31.32 -29.56
N HIS A 104 -14.20 -31.33 -29.93
CA HIS A 104 -14.73 -32.14 -31.04
C HIS A 104 -15.93 -31.44 -31.69
N GLY A 105 -16.05 -31.63 -33.01
CA GLY A 105 -16.84 -30.82 -33.93
C GLY A 105 -18.22 -31.36 -34.30
N VAL A 106 -19.04 -30.41 -34.78
CA VAL A 106 -20.12 -30.46 -35.79
C VAL A 106 -21.00 -31.71 -35.92
N ALA A 107 -22.29 -31.61 -35.52
CA ALA A 107 -23.47 -31.63 -36.42
C ALA A 107 -24.80 -31.85 -35.65
N GLU A 108 -25.80 -31.03 -35.96
CA GLU A 108 -27.28 -31.16 -35.82
C GLU A 108 -27.90 -32.03 -34.71
N ALA A 109 -28.63 -31.40 -33.78
CA ALA A 109 -30.10 -31.35 -33.79
C ALA A 109 -30.64 -30.65 -32.52
N VAL A 110 -31.65 -29.81 -32.73
CA VAL A 110 -32.32 -28.92 -31.77
C VAL A 110 -32.94 -29.70 -30.61
N THR A 111 -32.55 -29.37 -29.38
CA THR A 111 -33.46 -29.21 -28.23
C THR A 111 -32.95 -28.09 -27.34
N ASP A 112 -33.84 -27.16 -26.99
CA ASP A 112 -33.58 -26.00 -26.14
C ASP A 112 -33.00 -26.42 -24.77
N SER A 113 -31.69 -26.31 -24.63
CA SER A 113 -31.03 -26.27 -23.32
C SER A 113 -30.59 -24.83 -23.07
N VAL A 114 -31.41 -24.12 -22.29
CA VAL A 114 -31.01 -22.85 -21.68
C VAL A 114 -29.79 -23.16 -20.81
N GLY A 115 -28.61 -22.73 -21.27
CA GLY A 115 -27.36 -22.90 -20.52
C GLY A 115 -27.48 -22.33 -19.10
N PRO A 116 -26.64 -22.78 -18.15
CA PRO A 116 -26.70 -22.32 -16.78
C PRO A 116 -26.55 -20.79 -16.76
N ARG A 117 -27.64 -20.09 -16.43
CA ARG A 117 -27.61 -18.64 -16.21
C ARG A 117 -26.53 -18.37 -15.17
N GLN A 118 -25.49 -17.61 -15.54
CA GLN A 118 -24.54 -17.08 -14.57
C GLN A 118 -25.35 -16.35 -13.50
N ARG A 119 -25.27 -16.85 -12.26
CA ARG A 119 -25.94 -16.20 -11.12
C ARG A 119 -25.29 -14.83 -10.93
N GLU A 120 -26.13 -13.80 -10.81
CA GLU A 120 -25.71 -12.47 -10.42
C GLU A 120 -24.88 -12.57 -9.13
N THR A 121 -23.76 -11.84 -9.04
CA THR A 121 -22.91 -11.80 -7.83
C THR A 121 -22.93 -10.40 -7.25
N LEU A 122 -23.23 -10.28 -5.95
CA LEU A 122 -23.23 -9.02 -5.22
C LEU A 122 -22.00 -8.97 -4.30
N PHE A 123 -21.19 -7.91 -4.43
CA PHE A 123 -20.09 -7.65 -3.52
C PHE A 123 -20.59 -6.92 -2.28
N VAL A 124 -20.27 -7.50 -1.12
CA VAL A 124 -20.71 -7.02 0.18
C VAL A 124 -19.50 -6.45 0.92
N GLY A 125 -19.54 -5.15 1.17
CA GLY A 125 -18.48 -4.39 1.83
C GLY A 125 -18.33 -4.70 3.32
N ILE A 126 -17.17 -4.36 3.88
CA ILE A 126 -16.82 -4.57 5.29
C ILE A 126 -17.85 -3.92 6.22
N GLY A 127 -18.24 -4.64 7.27
CA GLY A 127 -19.18 -4.19 8.28
C GLY A 127 -20.65 -4.41 7.93
N ALA A 128 -20.95 -4.85 6.71
CA ALA A 128 -22.32 -5.19 6.35
C ALA A 128 -22.83 -6.36 7.19
N ALA A 129 -23.98 -6.16 7.81
CA ALA A 129 -24.69 -7.16 8.59
C ALA A 129 -25.59 -7.98 7.66
N LEU A 130 -25.27 -9.26 7.53
CA LEU A 130 -26.05 -10.26 6.81
C LEU A 130 -26.95 -10.98 7.82
N ARG A 131 -28.26 -10.97 7.59
CA ARG A 131 -29.27 -11.39 8.55
C ARG A 131 -29.98 -12.69 8.15
N SER A 132 -30.58 -13.37 9.12
CA SER A 132 -31.29 -14.64 8.88
C SER A 132 -32.60 -14.46 8.11
N ALA A 133 -33.21 -13.28 8.18
CA ALA A 133 -34.44 -12.90 7.49
C ALA A 133 -34.35 -11.45 6.95
N PRO A 134 -35.19 -11.06 5.97
CA PRO A 134 -35.22 -9.69 5.44
C PRO A 134 -35.99 -8.75 6.37
N ASP A 135 -35.45 -8.58 7.57
CA ASP A 135 -36.02 -7.83 8.68
C ASP A 135 -34.88 -7.18 9.49
N ASP A 136 -35.03 -5.92 9.87
CA ASP A 136 -34.01 -5.17 10.62
C ASP A 136 -33.77 -5.72 12.03
N ASP A 137 -34.74 -6.44 12.58
CA ASP A 137 -34.64 -7.09 13.89
C ASP A 137 -34.14 -8.54 13.79
N ALA A 138 -33.97 -9.08 12.57
CA ALA A 138 -33.47 -10.43 12.39
C ALA A 138 -32.03 -10.59 12.86
N GLU A 139 -31.72 -11.78 13.39
CA GLU A 139 -30.39 -12.16 13.85
C GLU A 139 -29.34 -11.92 12.76
N VAL A 140 -28.25 -11.23 13.12
CA VAL A 140 -27.09 -11.07 12.25
C VAL A 140 -26.31 -12.38 12.21
N VAL A 141 -26.41 -13.09 11.09
CA VAL A 141 -25.74 -14.36 10.84
C VAL A 141 -24.25 -14.14 10.56
N LEU A 142 -23.91 -13.04 9.88
CA LEU A 142 -22.54 -12.70 9.54
C LEU A 142 -22.37 -11.19 9.45
N THR A 143 -21.41 -10.65 10.19
CA THR A 143 -20.85 -9.33 9.90
C THR A 143 -19.62 -9.52 9.03
N THR A 144 -19.64 -8.97 7.83
CA THR A 144 -18.51 -9.11 6.90
C THR A 144 -17.28 -8.36 7.45
N THR A 145 -16.14 -9.03 7.49
CA THR A 145 -14.87 -8.44 7.96
C THR A 145 -13.91 -8.07 6.83
N ARG A 146 -14.28 -8.45 5.60
CA ARG A 146 -13.57 -8.19 4.34
C ARG A 146 -14.61 -8.11 3.23
N LEU A 147 -14.26 -7.51 2.11
CA LEU A 147 -15.08 -7.58 0.89
C LEU A 147 -15.21 -9.03 0.44
N ASN A 148 -16.44 -9.50 0.26
CA ASN A 148 -16.70 -10.80 -0.34
C ASN A 148 -17.79 -10.66 -1.41
N GLY A 149 -17.59 -11.31 -2.55
CA GLY A 149 -18.65 -11.51 -3.55
C GLY A 149 -19.50 -12.71 -3.18
N TYR A 150 -20.82 -12.54 -3.15
CA TYR A 150 -21.77 -13.61 -2.87
C TYR A 150 -22.78 -13.74 -4.02
N PRO A 151 -23.08 -14.97 -4.48
CA PRO A 151 -24.15 -15.20 -5.45
C PRO A 151 -25.49 -14.70 -4.91
N VAL A 152 -26.23 -13.98 -5.73
CA VAL A 152 -27.59 -13.51 -5.44
C VAL A 152 -28.56 -14.66 -5.68
N LEU A 153 -29.28 -15.04 -4.62
CA LEU A 153 -30.30 -16.07 -4.64
C LEU A 153 -31.70 -15.49 -4.90
N GLU A 154 -32.01 -14.35 -4.28
CA GLU A 154 -33.36 -13.75 -4.32
C GLU A 154 -33.26 -12.25 -4.06
N ARG A 155 -34.16 -11.45 -4.64
CA ARG A 155 -34.35 -10.03 -4.32
C ARG A 155 -35.78 -9.82 -3.84
N ARG A 156 -35.97 -9.16 -2.69
CA ARG A 156 -37.27 -8.77 -2.14
C ARG A 156 -37.34 -7.26 -2.03
N ALA A 157 -38.43 -6.70 -2.53
CA ALA A 157 -38.70 -5.28 -2.44
C ALA A 157 -38.87 -4.82 -0.97
N PRO A 158 -38.44 -3.60 -0.61
CA PRO A 158 -37.78 -2.63 -1.49
C PRO A 158 -36.27 -2.88 -1.69
N SER A 159 -35.56 -3.45 -0.70
CA SER A 159 -34.09 -3.34 -0.64
C SER A 159 -33.35 -4.62 -0.25
N TRP A 160 -34.06 -5.73 0.00
CA TRP A 160 -33.44 -6.93 0.56
C TRP A 160 -32.94 -7.88 -0.52
N VAL A 161 -31.71 -8.36 -0.36
CA VAL A 161 -31.08 -9.34 -1.25
C VAL A 161 -30.63 -10.56 -0.45
N ARG A 162 -31.11 -11.73 -0.84
CA ARG A 162 -30.65 -13.00 -0.28
C ARG A 162 -29.40 -13.46 -1.01
N LEU A 163 -28.37 -13.77 -0.25
CA LEU A 163 -27.04 -14.14 -0.73
C LEU A 163 -26.68 -15.56 -0.33
N GLU A 164 -25.95 -16.26 -1.18
CA GLU A 164 -25.40 -17.60 -0.92
C GLU A 164 -24.09 -17.47 -0.14
N LEU A 165 -24.05 -18.07 1.05
CA LEU A 165 -22.88 -18.15 1.92
C LEU A 165 -22.37 -19.61 1.93
N PRO A 166 -21.07 -19.86 2.24
CA PRO A 166 -20.56 -21.23 2.37
C PRO A 166 -21.33 -22.08 3.41
N GLN A 167 -21.92 -21.45 4.43
CA GLN A 167 -22.68 -22.12 5.50
C GLN A 167 -24.21 -22.05 5.33
N GLY A 168 -24.72 -21.45 4.24
CA GLY A 168 -26.16 -21.30 4.03
C GLY A 168 -26.53 -20.07 3.21
N SER A 169 -27.50 -19.31 3.67
CA SER A 169 -27.91 -18.06 3.00
C SER A 169 -28.24 -17.00 4.02
N ALA A 170 -28.04 -15.73 3.68
CA ALA A 170 -28.41 -14.61 4.51
C ALA A 170 -28.96 -13.45 3.68
N TRP A 171 -29.66 -12.54 4.32
CA TRP A 171 -30.28 -11.36 3.73
C TRP A 171 -29.44 -10.12 4.00
N LEU A 172 -29.21 -9.33 2.96
CA LEU A 172 -28.57 -8.02 3.04
C LEU A 172 -29.61 -6.96 2.70
N ASP A 173 -29.78 -5.97 3.57
CA ASP A 173 -30.52 -4.76 3.23
C ASP A 173 -29.59 -3.81 2.46
N LEU A 174 -29.99 -3.43 1.24
CA LEU A 174 -29.25 -2.48 0.42
C LEU A 174 -29.46 -1.03 0.87
N GLU A 175 -30.57 -0.74 1.55
CA GLU A 175 -30.98 0.61 2.00
C GLU A 175 -30.62 0.89 3.45
N ALA A 176 -30.36 -0.15 4.26
CA ALA A 176 -29.81 0.01 5.60
C ALA A 176 -28.66 1.02 5.55
N PRO A 177 -28.66 2.06 6.42
CA PRO A 177 -27.69 3.13 6.38
C PRO A 177 -26.30 2.56 6.23
N ARG A 178 -25.74 2.67 5.03
CA ARG A 178 -24.33 2.45 4.79
C ARG A 178 -23.64 3.68 5.35
N ASP A 179 -23.66 3.81 6.68
CA ASP A 179 -22.95 4.83 7.46
C ASP A 179 -21.42 4.71 7.32
N ARG A 180 -20.97 3.97 6.31
CA ARG A 180 -19.59 3.60 6.08
C ARG A 180 -19.29 3.89 4.63
N THR A 181 -18.46 4.90 4.41
CA THR A 181 -17.75 5.03 3.15
C THR A 181 -17.01 3.70 2.93
N PRO A 182 -17.31 2.96 1.85
CA PRO A 182 -16.66 1.69 1.58
C PRO A 182 -15.15 1.91 1.48
N PRO A 183 -14.33 0.92 1.87
CA PRO A 183 -12.88 1.04 1.76
C PRO A 183 -12.48 1.41 0.32
N LEU A 184 -11.36 2.12 0.16
CA LEU A 184 -10.78 2.39 -1.16
C LEU A 184 -10.62 1.07 -1.95
N GLY A 185 -11.15 1.04 -3.18
CA GLY A 185 -11.01 -0.09 -4.10
C GLY A 185 -11.95 -1.27 -3.89
N VAL A 186 -13.05 -1.07 -3.16
CA VAL A 186 -13.92 -2.16 -2.68
C VAL A 186 -15.40 -2.02 -3.09
N ASP A 187 -15.77 -0.97 -3.82
CA ASP A 187 -17.17 -0.78 -4.24
C ASP A 187 -17.63 -1.79 -5.32
N PRO A 188 -18.87 -2.31 -5.27
CA PRO A 188 -19.40 -3.18 -6.31
C PRO A 188 -19.49 -2.45 -7.65
N LEU A 189 -19.27 -3.19 -8.75
CA LEU A 189 -19.58 -2.70 -10.09
C LEU A 189 -21.06 -2.29 -10.22
N PRO A 190 -21.38 -1.28 -11.04
CA PRO A 190 -20.46 -0.56 -11.93
C PRO A 190 -19.65 0.52 -11.20
N ASN A 191 -18.34 0.54 -11.48
CA ASN A 191 -17.45 1.60 -11.00
C ASN A 191 -17.73 2.88 -11.81
N VAL A 192 -18.63 3.71 -11.28
CA VAL A 192 -19.04 4.96 -11.93
C VAL A 192 -18.45 6.16 -11.20
N PRO A 193 -18.07 7.23 -11.91
CA PRO A 193 -17.63 8.47 -11.30
C PRO A 193 -18.69 9.01 -10.33
N ILE A 194 -18.25 9.41 -9.14
CA ILE A 194 -19.11 10.04 -8.12
C ILE A 194 -18.78 11.52 -8.01
N ALA A 195 -19.79 12.37 -7.79
CA ALA A 195 -19.55 13.79 -7.57
C ALA A 195 -18.74 14.02 -6.30
N ALA A 196 -18.11 15.19 -6.21
CA ALA A 196 -17.43 15.63 -4.99
C ALA A 196 -18.35 15.53 -3.77
N ARG A 197 -17.79 15.10 -2.64
CA ARG A 197 -18.52 14.98 -1.37
C ARG A 197 -17.90 15.95 -0.38
N VAL A 198 -18.75 16.76 0.25
CA VAL A 198 -18.34 17.49 1.45
C VAL A 198 -17.90 16.49 2.50
N ALA A 199 -16.82 16.81 3.23
CA ALA A 199 -16.33 15.97 4.29
C ALA A 199 -17.44 15.65 5.31
N GLU A 200 -17.52 14.39 5.71
CA GLU A 200 -18.52 13.94 6.69
C GLU A 200 -18.43 14.78 7.98
N PRO A 201 -19.56 15.27 8.53
CA PRO A 201 -19.53 16.15 9.70
C PRO A 201 -18.74 15.58 10.89
N ARG A 202 -18.86 14.27 11.13
CA ARG A 202 -18.12 13.58 12.18
C ARG A 202 -16.61 13.61 11.95
N LEU A 203 -16.14 13.43 10.71
CA LEU A 203 -14.72 13.52 10.38
C LEU A 203 -14.20 14.95 10.56
N LEU A 204 -15.00 15.95 10.19
CA LEU A 204 -14.66 17.37 10.40
C LEU A 204 -14.57 17.73 11.89
N GLU A 205 -15.46 17.19 12.72
CA GLU A 205 -15.44 17.39 14.17
C GLU A 205 -14.22 16.71 14.79
N ALA A 206 -14.02 15.42 14.52
CA ALA A 206 -12.84 14.66 14.93
C ALA A 206 -11.52 15.36 14.56
N ALA A 207 -11.39 15.85 13.33
CA ALA A 207 -10.20 16.57 12.89
C ALA A 207 -9.97 17.85 13.73
N ARG A 208 -11.04 18.61 14.04
CA ARG A 208 -10.94 19.83 14.86
C ARG A 208 -10.56 19.53 16.30
N GLU A 209 -11.09 18.47 16.88
CA GLU A 209 -10.80 18.06 18.26
C GLU A 209 -9.32 17.71 18.44
N GLN A 210 -8.70 17.11 17.42
CA GLN A 210 -7.29 16.71 17.48
C GLN A 210 -6.32 17.85 17.14
N MET A 211 -6.79 18.88 16.43
CA MET A 211 -6.00 20.07 16.10
C MET A 211 -5.77 20.99 17.31
N SER A 212 -4.66 21.73 17.29
CA SER A 212 -4.36 22.69 18.35
C SER A 212 -5.36 23.86 18.38
N ALA A 213 -5.46 24.51 19.56
CA ALA A 213 -6.28 25.70 19.74
C ALA A 213 -5.84 26.79 18.75
N GLY A 214 -6.76 27.28 17.93
CA GLY A 214 -6.47 28.23 16.86
C GLY A 214 -6.51 27.65 15.45
N SER A 215 -7.10 26.46 15.26
CA SER A 215 -7.40 25.94 13.92
C SER A 215 -8.26 26.92 13.11
N ARG A 216 -7.94 27.04 11.83
CA ARG A 216 -8.56 27.97 10.87
C ARG A 216 -9.20 27.18 9.74
N SER A 217 -10.25 27.74 9.15
CA SER A 217 -10.89 27.20 7.96
C SER A 217 -11.08 28.29 6.92
N TRP A 218 -10.79 27.96 5.66
CA TRP A 218 -10.96 28.85 4.52
C TRP A 218 -11.33 28.04 3.27
N GLN A 219 -11.54 28.70 2.13
CA GLN A 219 -11.74 28.04 0.84
C GLN A 219 -10.70 28.53 -0.17
N GLN A 220 -10.14 27.61 -0.96
CA GLN A 220 -9.24 27.93 -2.07
C GLN A 220 -9.25 26.79 -3.09
N ALA A 221 -9.23 27.14 -4.39
CA ALA A 221 -9.32 26.20 -5.50
C ALA A 221 -10.53 25.23 -5.42
N GLY A 222 -11.65 25.68 -4.86
CA GLY A 222 -12.85 24.87 -4.64
C GLY A 222 -12.81 23.94 -3.42
N TYR A 223 -11.64 23.74 -2.81
CA TYR A 223 -11.51 22.92 -1.60
C TYR A 223 -11.75 23.75 -0.34
N ARG A 224 -12.40 23.13 0.65
CA ARG A 224 -12.40 23.64 2.01
C ARG A 224 -11.10 23.27 2.69
N TRP A 225 -10.45 24.21 3.34
CA TRP A 225 -9.26 23.95 4.14
C TRP A 225 -9.60 23.98 5.62
N LEU A 226 -8.93 23.12 6.38
CA LEU A 226 -8.92 23.08 7.84
C LEU A 226 -7.48 22.87 8.29
N SER A 227 -6.90 23.81 9.03
CA SER A 227 -5.51 23.70 9.47
C SER A 227 -5.25 24.37 10.80
N ASP A 228 -4.35 23.79 11.59
CA ASP A 228 -3.78 24.38 12.80
C ASP A 228 -2.30 24.77 12.62
N LEU A 229 -1.86 24.99 11.39
CA LEU A 229 -0.51 25.46 11.10
C LEU A 229 -0.33 26.92 11.51
N ALA A 230 0.82 27.18 12.13
CA ALA A 230 1.28 28.53 12.47
C ALA A 230 2.01 29.23 11.29
N ASP A 231 2.33 28.51 10.21
CA ASP A 231 3.03 29.03 9.03
C ASP A 231 2.04 29.29 7.86
N PRO A 232 1.48 30.51 7.76
CA PRO A 232 0.56 30.86 6.68
C PRO A 232 1.22 30.88 5.29
N ALA A 233 2.55 31.04 5.22
CA ALA A 233 3.25 31.01 3.94
C ALA A 233 3.32 29.57 3.40
N LEU A 234 3.49 28.57 4.26
CA LEU A 234 3.37 27.17 3.87
C LEU A 234 1.93 26.83 3.44
N GLU A 235 0.91 27.25 4.20
CA GLU A 235 -0.50 27.07 3.82
C GLU A 235 -0.78 27.62 2.43
N GLY A 236 -0.37 28.87 2.16
CA GLY A 236 -0.57 29.51 0.86
C GLY A 236 0.14 28.78 -0.29
N ARG A 237 1.37 28.29 -0.07
CA ARG A 237 2.10 27.49 -1.07
C ARG A 237 1.40 26.16 -1.37
N LEU A 238 0.93 25.46 -0.33
CA LEU A 238 0.22 24.19 -0.49
C LEU A 238 -1.12 24.38 -1.20
N ALA A 239 -1.84 25.45 -0.88
CA ALA A 239 -3.11 25.74 -1.52
C ALA A 239 -2.95 26.16 -2.98
N ALA A 240 -1.89 26.90 -3.32
CA ALA A 240 -1.55 27.24 -4.69
C ALA A 240 -1.21 26.01 -5.56
N LEU A 241 -0.73 24.91 -4.96
CA LEU A 241 -0.51 23.66 -5.72
C LEU A 241 -1.81 23.06 -6.26
N LEU A 242 -2.96 23.37 -5.65
CA LEU A 242 -4.25 22.85 -6.10
C LEU A 242 -4.89 23.72 -7.17
N GLU A 243 -4.31 24.88 -7.48
CA GLU A 243 -4.72 25.68 -8.63
C GLU A 243 -4.38 24.92 -9.92
N GLY A 244 -5.37 24.79 -10.82
CA GLY A 244 -5.18 24.07 -12.08
C GLY A 244 -4.96 22.56 -11.93
N VAL A 245 -5.28 21.96 -10.77
CA VAL A 245 -4.97 20.55 -10.50
C VAL A 245 -5.85 19.59 -11.31
N GLU A 246 -7.13 19.94 -11.53
CA GLU A 246 -8.05 19.10 -12.32
C GLU A 246 -7.68 19.11 -13.80
N GLU A 247 -7.24 20.25 -14.32
CA GLU A 247 -6.76 20.41 -15.70
C GLU A 247 -5.51 19.56 -15.92
N ARG A 248 -4.55 19.61 -14.98
CA ARG A 248 -3.34 18.76 -15.03
C ARG A 248 -3.67 17.28 -14.92
N TYR A 249 -4.63 16.91 -14.08
CA TYR A 249 -5.11 15.52 -14.00
C TYR A 249 -5.71 15.07 -15.34
N THR A 250 -6.56 15.90 -15.93
CA THR A 250 -7.21 15.63 -17.23
C THR A 250 -6.18 15.53 -18.35
N GLU A 251 -5.21 16.44 -18.39
CA GLU A 251 -4.11 16.43 -19.36
C GLU A 251 -3.31 15.13 -19.28
N ARG A 252 -3.00 14.68 -18.06
CA ARG A 252 -2.19 13.48 -17.81
C ARG A 252 -2.95 12.21 -18.21
N TYR A 253 -4.17 12.02 -17.69
CA TYR A 253 -4.90 10.75 -17.75
C TYR A 253 -5.99 10.69 -18.84
N GLY A 254 -6.31 11.79 -19.52
CA GLY A 254 -7.33 11.83 -20.57
C GLY A 254 -8.77 11.67 -20.07
N VAL A 255 -8.99 11.68 -18.75
CA VAL A 255 -10.30 11.64 -18.11
C VAL A 255 -10.46 12.82 -17.16
N ALA A 256 -11.59 13.52 -17.27
CA ALA A 256 -11.90 14.67 -16.43
C ALA A 256 -12.74 14.27 -15.20
N PRO A 257 -12.40 14.74 -13.99
CA PRO A 257 -13.28 14.68 -12.83
C PRO A 257 -14.65 15.31 -13.12
N ILE A 258 -15.72 14.77 -12.52
CA ILE A 258 -17.07 15.34 -12.63
C ILE A 258 -17.40 16.27 -11.45
N GLY A 259 -18.32 17.22 -11.68
CA GLY A 259 -18.75 18.19 -10.67
C GLY A 259 -17.65 19.19 -10.30
N THR A 260 -17.90 20.00 -9.28
CA THR A 260 -16.91 20.94 -8.70
C THR A 260 -16.30 20.35 -7.43
N PRO A 261 -15.04 20.62 -7.09
CA PRO A 261 -14.50 20.29 -5.78
C PRO A 261 -15.40 20.78 -4.64
N ALA A 262 -15.57 19.94 -3.62
CA ALA A 262 -16.31 20.26 -2.40
C ALA A 262 -15.69 19.60 -1.15
N GLU A 263 -14.61 18.84 -1.36
CA GLU A 263 -13.90 18.08 -0.35
C GLU A 263 -13.13 19.00 0.61
N THR A 264 -12.73 18.44 1.75
CA THR A 264 -11.91 19.14 2.73
C THR A 264 -10.45 18.68 2.68
N VAL A 265 -9.51 19.62 2.75
CA VAL A 265 -8.10 19.36 3.05
C VAL A 265 -7.85 19.68 4.52
N ALA A 266 -7.48 18.66 5.31
CA ALA A 266 -7.13 18.80 6.72
C ALA A 266 -5.61 18.71 6.92
N LEU A 267 -4.99 19.82 7.31
CA LEU A 267 -3.55 19.93 7.56
C LEU A 267 -3.24 20.03 9.05
N PHE A 268 -2.74 18.95 9.62
CA PHE A 268 -2.33 18.88 11.01
C PHE A 268 -0.89 19.37 11.20
N SER A 269 -0.68 20.24 12.19
CA SER A 269 0.63 20.76 12.58
C SER A 269 1.57 19.69 13.10
N SER A 270 1.04 18.66 13.77
CA SER A 270 1.82 17.60 14.42
C SER A 270 1.39 16.20 13.95
N GLU A 271 2.36 15.28 13.90
CA GLU A 271 2.09 13.87 13.61
C GLU A 271 1.17 13.25 14.67
N GLY A 272 1.41 13.51 15.96
CA GLY A 272 0.62 12.92 17.04
C GLY A 272 -0.86 13.29 16.99
N ALA A 273 -1.20 14.52 16.59
CA ALA A 273 -2.60 14.92 16.37
C ALA A 273 -3.24 14.15 15.21
N TYR A 274 -2.54 14.07 14.07
CA TYR A 274 -3.01 13.31 12.92
C TYR A 274 -3.19 11.82 13.23
N ARG A 275 -2.29 11.20 14.01
CA ARG A 275 -2.41 9.78 14.39
C ARG A 275 -3.66 9.50 15.22
N ARG A 276 -3.95 10.35 16.22
CA ARG A 276 -5.19 10.21 17.01
C ARG A 276 -6.42 10.39 16.13
N PHE A 277 -6.41 11.36 15.22
CA PHE A 277 -7.47 11.52 14.23
C PHE A 277 -7.62 10.27 13.34
N GLN A 278 -6.51 9.69 12.87
CA GLN A 278 -6.50 8.49 12.05
C GLN A 278 -7.08 7.27 12.79
N GLU A 279 -6.86 7.14 14.09
CA GLU A 279 -7.42 6.07 14.94
C GLU A 279 -8.96 6.13 15.03
N GLU A 280 -9.56 7.31 14.86
CA GLU A 280 -11.01 7.49 14.87
C GLU A 280 -11.68 7.07 13.55
N ILE A 281 -10.90 6.82 12.50
CA ILE A 281 -11.39 6.43 11.19
C ILE A 281 -11.41 4.91 11.08
N GLU A 282 -12.61 4.35 10.94
CA GLU A 282 -12.80 2.92 10.73
C GLU A 282 -12.05 2.45 9.48
N GLY A 283 -11.27 1.36 9.62
CA GLY A 283 -10.44 0.81 8.54
C GLY A 283 -9.02 1.38 8.46
N LEU A 284 -8.74 2.53 9.08
CA LEU A 284 -7.38 3.09 9.18
C LEU A 284 -6.70 2.82 10.53
N ALA A 285 -7.48 2.47 11.56
CA ALA A 285 -6.94 2.04 12.84
C ALA A 285 -5.93 0.88 12.69
N GLY A 286 -4.75 1.02 13.31
CA GLY A 286 -3.65 0.05 13.22
C GLY A 286 -2.76 0.16 11.97
N LEU A 287 -3.01 1.12 11.06
CA LEU A 287 -2.12 1.45 9.93
C LEU A 287 -1.14 2.60 10.24
N GLU A 288 -1.02 2.97 11.53
CA GLU A 288 -0.30 4.13 12.07
C GLU A 288 1.16 4.29 11.60
N ARG A 289 1.80 3.21 11.13
CA ARG A 289 3.22 3.24 10.76
C ARG A 289 3.50 3.52 9.29
N VAL A 290 2.48 3.55 8.44
CA VAL A 290 2.70 3.44 6.99
C VAL A 290 2.32 4.72 6.23
N SER A 291 1.27 5.43 6.62
CA SER A 291 0.78 6.59 5.85
C SER A 291 1.14 7.93 6.49
N SER A 292 1.44 8.92 5.67
CA SER A 292 1.64 10.33 6.10
C SER A 292 0.45 11.25 5.74
N GLY A 293 -0.51 10.69 5.01
CA GLY A 293 -1.81 11.26 4.67
C GLY A 293 -2.80 10.14 4.30
N HIS A 294 -4.07 10.48 4.15
CA HIS A 294 -5.08 9.60 3.58
C HIS A 294 -6.24 10.40 2.98
N ALA A 295 -6.98 9.77 2.06
CA ALA A 295 -8.21 10.30 1.46
C ALA A 295 -9.44 9.44 1.78
N ALA A 296 -10.35 9.93 2.64
CA ALA A 296 -11.54 9.21 3.07
C ALA A 296 -12.72 10.16 3.35
N GLY A 297 -13.96 9.71 3.12
CA GLY A 297 -15.17 10.44 3.54
C GLY A 297 -15.26 11.90 3.08
N GLY A 298 -14.79 12.24 1.87
CA GLY A 298 -14.77 13.62 1.36
C GLY A 298 -13.65 14.50 1.95
N MET A 299 -12.63 13.89 2.54
CA MET A 299 -11.49 14.58 3.13
C MET A 299 -10.15 14.00 2.64
N ALA A 300 -9.19 14.87 2.35
CA ALA A 300 -7.76 14.55 2.29
C ALA A 300 -7.10 15.08 3.56
N ALA A 301 -6.55 14.21 4.40
CA ALA A 301 -5.97 14.57 5.69
C ALA A 301 -4.49 14.17 5.74
N LEU A 302 -3.63 15.05 6.24
CA LEU A 302 -2.18 14.80 6.37
C LEU A 302 -1.55 15.67 7.45
N TYR A 303 -0.34 15.32 7.90
CA TYR A 303 0.43 16.14 8.84
C TYR A 303 1.68 16.76 8.23
N VAL A 304 2.06 17.92 8.78
CA VAL A 304 3.32 18.60 8.49
C VAL A 304 4.42 18.11 9.42
N GLY A 305 4.28 18.30 10.74
CA GLY A 305 5.30 17.89 11.71
C GLY A 305 6.68 18.45 11.38
N SER A 306 7.71 17.59 11.39
CA SER A 306 9.09 17.92 11.02
C SER A 306 9.43 17.62 9.55
N ARG A 307 8.41 17.32 8.73
CA ARG A 307 8.61 16.90 7.34
C ARG A 307 9.05 18.09 6.48
N PRO A 308 9.94 17.88 5.49
CA PRO A 308 10.26 18.90 4.52
C PRO A 308 9.01 19.34 3.74
N ALA A 309 8.89 20.64 3.43
CA ALA A 309 7.72 21.19 2.74
C ALA A 309 7.45 20.51 1.38
N GLY A 310 8.49 20.08 0.67
CA GLY A 310 8.35 19.34 -0.59
C GLY A 310 7.71 17.96 -0.40
N GLU A 311 8.01 17.28 0.71
CA GLU A 311 7.41 15.99 1.04
C GLU A 311 5.91 16.16 1.39
N VAL A 312 5.59 17.19 2.18
CA VAL A 312 4.20 17.54 2.51
C VAL A 312 3.39 17.88 1.25
N ALA A 313 3.99 18.65 0.33
CA ALA A 313 3.39 18.99 -0.95
C ALA A 313 3.11 17.75 -1.81
N THR A 314 4.07 16.83 -1.92
CA THR A 314 3.89 15.57 -2.66
C THR A 314 2.77 14.73 -2.05
N THR A 315 2.75 14.57 -0.72
CA THR A 315 1.66 13.85 -0.04
C THR A 315 0.31 14.52 -0.26
N LEU A 316 0.23 15.84 -0.19
CA LEU A 316 -1.03 16.55 -0.48
C LEU A 316 -1.53 16.20 -1.89
N VAL A 317 -0.68 16.29 -2.90
CA VAL A 317 -1.09 15.99 -4.29
C VAL A 317 -1.47 14.53 -4.45
N HIS A 318 -0.78 13.61 -3.77
CA HIS A 318 -1.14 12.18 -3.72
C HIS A 318 -2.57 12.00 -3.15
N GLU A 319 -2.88 12.58 -1.99
CA GLU A 319 -4.22 12.43 -1.40
C GLU A 319 -5.32 13.10 -2.25
N ILE A 320 -5.02 14.25 -2.86
CA ILE A 320 -5.93 14.90 -3.81
C ILE A 320 -6.17 14.03 -5.03
N ALA A 321 -5.15 13.31 -5.52
CA ALA A 321 -5.29 12.42 -6.66
C ALA A 321 -6.34 11.33 -6.41
N HIS A 322 -6.42 10.74 -5.22
CA HIS A 322 -7.49 9.80 -4.88
C HIS A 322 -8.88 10.42 -4.99
N LEU A 323 -9.06 11.66 -4.52
CA LEU A 323 -10.33 12.38 -4.63
C LEU A 323 -10.70 12.67 -6.09
N LEU A 324 -9.72 13.11 -6.90
CA LEU A 324 -9.90 13.32 -8.34
C LEU A 324 -10.23 12.02 -9.07
N THR A 325 -9.54 10.93 -8.73
CA THR A 325 -9.76 9.60 -9.29
C THR A 325 -11.16 9.08 -9.00
N ARG A 326 -11.67 9.24 -7.78
CA ARG A 326 -13.06 8.92 -7.44
C ARG A 326 -14.07 9.70 -8.32
N ARG A 327 -13.78 10.98 -8.59
CA ARG A 327 -14.61 11.83 -9.45
C ARG A 327 -14.41 11.61 -10.94
N ALA A 328 -13.32 10.99 -11.38
CA ALA A 328 -13.04 10.77 -12.80
C ALA A 328 -13.37 9.34 -13.24
N LEU A 329 -13.16 8.36 -12.36
CA LEU A 329 -13.18 6.93 -12.66
C LEU A 329 -14.10 6.14 -11.72
N GLY A 330 -14.42 6.67 -10.54
CA GLY A 330 -15.22 5.99 -9.51
C GLY A 330 -14.38 5.44 -8.35
N PRO A 331 -15.02 5.04 -7.24
CA PRO A 331 -14.36 4.65 -5.98
C PRO A 331 -13.78 3.22 -5.94
N ALA A 332 -14.08 2.38 -6.93
CA ALA A 332 -13.81 0.94 -6.93
C ALA A 332 -12.63 0.52 -7.82
N LEU A 333 -11.56 1.31 -7.87
CA LEU A 333 -10.39 0.91 -8.65
C LEU A 333 -9.55 -0.13 -7.91
N PRO A 334 -8.94 -1.09 -8.62
CA PRO A 334 -7.94 -1.95 -8.01
C PRO A 334 -6.76 -1.09 -7.54
N LEU A 335 -6.13 -1.48 -6.43
CA LEU A 335 -5.14 -0.63 -5.76
C LEU A 335 -3.91 -0.33 -6.58
N TRP A 336 -3.46 -1.27 -7.41
CA TRP A 336 -2.33 -0.99 -8.32
C TRP A 336 -2.63 0.21 -9.23
N LEU A 337 -3.90 0.44 -9.58
CA LEU A 337 -4.30 1.54 -10.45
C LEU A 337 -4.59 2.81 -9.65
N ASP A 338 -5.32 2.71 -8.54
CA ASP A 338 -5.61 3.89 -7.69
C ASP A 338 -4.32 4.48 -7.11
N GLU A 339 -3.52 3.65 -6.43
CA GLU A 339 -2.24 4.06 -5.86
C GLU A 339 -1.20 4.40 -6.94
N GLY A 340 -1.23 3.69 -8.07
CA GLY A 340 -0.36 3.99 -9.20
C GLY A 340 -0.65 5.36 -9.82
N ILE A 341 -1.92 5.74 -9.96
CA ILE A 341 -2.34 7.07 -10.40
C ILE A 341 -1.99 8.12 -9.36
N ALA A 342 -2.30 7.86 -8.07
CA ALA A 342 -2.03 8.82 -7.01
C ALA A 342 -0.55 9.16 -6.89
N GLU A 343 0.29 8.13 -6.93
CA GLU A 343 1.73 8.27 -6.86
C GLU A 343 2.30 8.90 -8.15
N ASP A 344 1.92 8.48 -9.37
CA ASP A 344 2.36 9.14 -10.61
C ASP A 344 1.96 10.63 -10.63
N PHE A 345 0.72 10.94 -10.22
CA PHE A 345 0.21 12.31 -10.24
C PHE A 345 0.94 13.21 -9.25
N ALA A 346 1.29 12.69 -8.07
CA ALA A 346 2.05 13.42 -7.06
C ALA A 346 3.38 13.97 -7.59
N TYR A 347 4.09 13.23 -8.46
CA TYR A 347 5.33 13.72 -9.09
C TYR A 347 5.09 14.56 -10.33
N PHE A 348 3.99 14.32 -11.05
CA PHE A 348 3.63 15.10 -12.23
C PHE A 348 3.19 16.52 -11.85
N ALA A 349 2.26 16.65 -10.90
CA ALA A 349 1.66 17.91 -10.48
C ALA A 349 2.29 18.53 -9.22
N GLY A 350 3.17 17.79 -8.53
CA GLY A 350 3.91 18.30 -7.38
C GLY A 350 4.98 19.35 -7.74
N PRO A 351 5.61 19.96 -6.72
CA PRO A 351 6.59 21.05 -6.89
C PRO A 351 7.86 20.62 -7.63
N ALA A 352 8.11 19.31 -7.74
CA ALA A 352 9.26 18.77 -8.47
C ALA A 352 8.96 18.45 -9.94
N SER A 353 7.72 18.71 -10.42
CA SER A 353 7.14 18.41 -11.75
C SER A 353 8.12 17.86 -12.78
N ARG A 354 8.52 16.61 -12.59
CA ARG A 354 9.38 15.84 -13.50
C ARG A 354 8.90 14.39 -13.41
N PRO A 355 8.73 13.69 -14.52
CA PRO A 355 8.42 12.27 -14.50
C PRO A 355 9.45 11.54 -13.63
N LEU A 356 8.98 10.83 -12.61
CA LEU A 356 9.83 10.07 -11.67
C LEU A 356 10.81 10.96 -10.88
N ALA A 357 10.48 12.23 -10.61
CA ALA A 357 11.35 13.15 -9.88
C ALA A 357 11.83 12.55 -8.54
N GLN A 358 13.11 12.73 -8.23
CA GLN A 358 13.62 12.50 -6.88
C GLN A 358 13.39 13.75 -6.05
N TYR A 359 12.80 13.59 -4.87
CA TYR A 359 12.96 14.58 -3.82
C TYR A 359 14.22 14.25 -3.04
N ARG A 360 15.16 15.19 -2.98
CA ARG A 360 16.34 15.11 -2.10
C ARG A 360 16.17 16.13 -1.00
N SER A 361 16.24 15.69 0.24
CA SER A 361 16.32 16.57 1.41
C SER A 361 17.52 16.16 2.22
N GLN A 362 18.27 17.17 2.61
CA GLN A 362 19.34 17.04 3.58
C GLN A 362 18.74 17.26 4.97
N GLN A 363 18.86 16.27 5.84
CA GLN A 363 18.54 16.36 7.26
C GLN A 363 19.84 16.17 8.05
N GLY A 364 20.45 17.28 8.46
CA GLY A 364 21.79 17.29 9.04
C GLY A 364 22.83 16.78 8.05
N ASN A 365 23.59 15.75 8.44
CA ASN A 365 24.57 15.11 7.57
C ASN A 365 23.95 13.97 6.74
N GLN A 366 22.63 13.79 6.69
CA GLN A 366 22.00 12.72 5.93
C GLN A 366 21.28 13.26 4.70
N VAL A 367 21.61 12.76 3.50
CA VAL A 367 20.77 12.95 2.32
C VAL A 367 19.74 11.83 2.24
N ARG A 368 18.47 12.19 2.40
CA ARG A 368 17.34 11.29 2.16
C ARG A 368 16.79 11.54 0.76
N ILE A 369 16.47 10.45 0.07
CA ILE A 369 15.89 10.47 -1.27
C ILE A 369 14.51 9.81 -1.18
N TRP A 370 13.49 10.52 -1.66
CA TRP A 370 12.12 10.01 -1.77
C TRP A 370 11.70 10.00 -3.23
N GLY A 371 10.68 9.20 -3.52
CA GLY A 371 10.09 9.06 -4.85
C GLY A 371 10.20 7.66 -5.44
N PRO A 372 9.50 7.39 -6.56
CA PRO A 372 9.55 6.13 -7.29
C PRO A 372 11.00 5.71 -7.60
N LEU A 373 11.86 6.66 -7.98
CA LEU A 373 13.29 6.36 -8.21
C LEU A 373 14.04 5.90 -6.94
N ALA A 374 13.64 6.37 -5.75
CA ALA A 374 14.19 5.84 -4.50
C ALA A 374 13.67 4.41 -4.24
N GLY A 375 12.41 4.16 -4.56
CA GLY A 375 11.81 2.82 -4.52
C GLY A 375 12.42 1.84 -5.54
N LEU A 376 12.95 2.30 -6.69
CA LEU A 376 13.71 1.43 -7.62
C LEU A 376 14.87 0.72 -6.95
N ARG A 377 15.52 1.34 -5.95
CA ARG A 377 16.59 0.66 -5.20
C ARG A 377 16.09 -0.48 -4.35
N GLN A 378 14.85 -0.40 -3.87
CA GLN A 378 14.23 -1.55 -3.20
C GLN A 378 13.97 -2.66 -4.22
N LEU A 379 13.65 -2.31 -5.47
CA LEU A 379 13.54 -3.24 -6.61
C LEU A 379 14.91 -3.79 -7.07
N GLU A 380 16.04 -3.13 -6.80
CA GLU A 380 17.39 -3.65 -7.12
C GLU A 380 17.75 -4.91 -6.33
N ARG A 381 17.02 -5.23 -5.25
CA ARG A 381 17.20 -6.50 -4.54
C ARG A 381 16.75 -7.64 -5.47
N PRO A 382 17.62 -8.62 -5.80
CA PRO A 382 17.24 -9.73 -6.66
C PRO A 382 15.96 -10.42 -6.15
N GLY A 383 14.95 -10.51 -7.02
CA GLY A 383 13.66 -11.12 -6.70
C GLY A 383 12.69 -10.23 -5.90
N ALA A 384 12.97 -8.94 -5.73
CA ALA A 384 12.03 -8.01 -5.12
C ALA A 384 10.89 -7.61 -6.07
N GLU A 385 11.14 -7.59 -7.38
CA GLU A 385 10.09 -7.31 -8.37
C GLU A 385 8.91 -8.29 -8.22
N VAL A 386 7.72 -7.72 -8.12
CA VAL A 386 6.49 -8.49 -8.06
C VAL A 386 5.99 -8.70 -9.48
N SER A 387 5.52 -9.89 -9.85
CA SER A 387 4.93 -10.08 -11.19
C SER A 387 3.74 -9.15 -11.41
N LEU A 388 3.43 -8.79 -12.65
CA LEU A 388 2.25 -7.96 -12.94
C LEU A 388 0.95 -8.66 -12.50
N GLU A 389 0.86 -9.97 -12.72
CA GLU A 389 -0.24 -10.80 -12.22
C GLU A 389 -0.41 -10.62 -10.70
N ARG A 390 0.69 -10.76 -9.93
CA ARG A 390 0.64 -10.64 -8.48
C ARG A 390 0.34 -9.21 -8.04
N LEU A 391 0.93 -8.20 -8.68
CA LEU A 391 0.70 -6.78 -8.39
C LEU A 391 -0.79 -6.42 -8.56
N THR A 392 -1.40 -6.92 -9.63
CA THR A 392 -2.80 -6.63 -9.98
C THR A 392 -3.82 -7.48 -9.20
N SER A 393 -3.37 -8.54 -8.52
CA SER A 393 -4.23 -9.42 -7.72
C SER A 393 -4.30 -9.08 -6.23
N PHE A 394 -3.55 -8.09 -5.74
CA PHE A 394 -3.55 -7.75 -4.32
C PHE A 394 -4.90 -7.17 -3.87
N SER A 395 -5.44 -7.72 -2.78
CA SER A 395 -6.52 -7.05 -2.03
C SER A 395 -5.96 -5.90 -1.19
N GLN A 396 -6.84 -5.02 -0.69
CA GLN A 396 -6.44 -3.90 0.16
C GLN A 396 -5.67 -4.28 1.41
N ASP A 397 -6.18 -5.25 2.16
CA ASP A 397 -5.48 -5.73 3.36
C ASP A 397 -4.08 -6.25 3.01
N LEU A 398 -3.94 -6.97 1.90
CA LEU A 398 -2.66 -7.52 1.50
C LEU A 398 -1.73 -6.44 0.93
N PHE A 399 -2.23 -5.46 0.18
CA PHE A 399 -1.43 -4.40 -0.41
C PHE A 399 -0.85 -3.47 0.68
N VAL A 400 -1.73 -2.97 1.55
CA VAL A 400 -1.39 -1.95 2.55
C VAL A 400 -0.61 -2.54 3.73
N ARG A 401 -0.93 -3.77 4.16
CA ARG A 401 -0.25 -4.43 5.30
C ARG A 401 0.93 -5.29 4.86
N SER A 402 1.24 -5.36 3.56
CA SER A 402 2.41 -6.08 3.08
C SER A 402 3.68 -5.48 3.70
N PRO A 403 4.66 -6.31 4.11
CA PRO A 403 6.00 -5.81 4.42
C PRO A 403 6.65 -5.12 3.21
N ASP A 404 6.17 -5.42 2.00
CA ASP A 404 6.61 -4.85 0.73
C ASP A 404 5.67 -3.73 0.25
N ALA A 405 4.81 -3.16 1.11
CA ALA A 405 3.82 -2.16 0.70
C ALA A 405 4.46 -1.04 -0.15
N LEU A 406 5.51 -0.38 0.36
CA LEU A 406 6.24 0.68 -0.35
C LEU A 406 6.72 0.25 -1.75
N LEU A 407 7.12 -1.01 -1.90
CA LEU A 407 7.51 -1.60 -3.18
C LEU A 407 6.32 -1.69 -4.13
N LEU A 408 5.17 -2.13 -3.63
CA LEU A 408 3.93 -2.24 -4.40
C LEU A 408 3.43 -0.87 -4.87
N TYR A 409 3.43 0.16 -4.00
CA TYR A 409 3.12 1.55 -4.40
C TYR A 409 4.08 2.03 -5.50
N THR A 410 5.38 1.82 -5.29
CA THR A 410 6.41 2.22 -6.25
C THR A 410 6.21 1.55 -7.61
N GLN A 411 6.03 0.22 -7.63
CA GLN A 411 5.88 -0.54 -8.86
C GLN A 411 4.58 -0.19 -9.59
N SER A 412 3.51 0.09 -8.85
CA SER A 412 2.24 0.60 -9.38
C SER A 412 2.42 1.95 -10.09
N ALA A 413 3.12 2.88 -9.45
CA ALA A 413 3.45 4.18 -10.04
C ALA A 413 4.28 4.04 -11.32
N PHE A 414 5.28 3.16 -11.33
CA PHE A 414 6.08 2.88 -12.52
C PHE A 414 5.25 2.27 -13.64
N LEU A 415 4.31 1.37 -13.34
CA LEU A 415 3.44 0.78 -14.35
C LEU A 415 2.58 1.86 -15.00
N VAL A 416 1.91 2.71 -14.21
CA VAL A 416 1.11 3.82 -14.73
C VAL A 416 1.99 4.80 -15.54
N ASN A 417 3.17 5.15 -15.03
CA ASN A 417 4.09 6.02 -15.74
C ASN A 417 4.58 5.43 -17.07
N TYR A 418 4.90 4.13 -17.09
CA TYR A 418 5.29 3.39 -18.29
C TYR A 418 4.16 3.42 -19.33
N LEU A 419 2.92 3.16 -18.91
CA LEU A 419 1.74 3.19 -19.79
C LEU A 419 1.45 4.59 -20.36
N LEU A 420 1.84 5.65 -19.64
CA LEU A 420 1.69 7.04 -20.06
C LEU A 420 2.91 7.61 -20.80
N SER A 421 4.02 6.88 -20.86
CA SER A 421 5.26 7.36 -21.44
C SER A 421 5.25 7.20 -22.96
N PRO A 422 5.42 8.28 -23.75
CA PRO A 422 5.43 8.19 -25.22
C PRO A 422 6.67 7.48 -25.79
N ARG A 423 7.66 7.15 -24.94
CA ARG A 423 8.96 6.59 -25.30
C ARG A 423 9.29 5.38 -24.42
N ALA A 424 9.12 4.18 -24.95
CA ALA A 424 10.02 3.08 -24.60
C ALA A 424 10.89 2.84 -25.83
N PRO A 425 12.20 3.06 -25.77
CA PRO A 425 13.06 2.65 -26.87
C PRO A 425 12.92 1.13 -27.01
N VAL A 426 12.49 0.67 -28.18
CA VAL A 426 12.54 -0.74 -28.54
C VAL A 426 14.01 -1.08 -28.70
N THR A 427 14.65 -1.57 -27.65
CA THR A 427 15.91 -2.28 -27.82
C THR A 427 15.55 -3.60 -28.46
N SER A 428 15.71 -3.70 -29.78
CA SER A 428 15.70 -4.99 -30.46
C SER A 428 16.81 -5.83 -29.81
N VAL A 429 16.43 -6.79 -28.97
CA VAL A 429 17.32 -7.86 -28.53
C VAL A 429 17.45 -8.80 -29.72
N GLY A 430 18.27 -8.37 -30.69
CA GLY A 430 18.52 -9.08 -31.95
C GLY A 430 20.02 -9.20 -32.15
N ASP A 431 20.48 -10.43 -32.32
CA ASP A 431 21.86 -10.88 -32.48
C ASP A 431 22.72 -9.94 -33.34
N GLY A 432 23.64 -9.20 -32.71
CA GLY A 432 24.90 -8.70 -33.31
C GLY A 432 24.84 -7.68 -34.46
N SER A 433 23.68 -7.38 -35.04
CA SER A 433 23.54 -6.45 -36.16
C SER A 433 23.09 -5.08 -35.66
N VAL A 434 24.07 -4.21 -35.35
CA VAL A 434 23.85 -2.80 -35.00
C VAL A 434 23.31 -2.04 -36.22
N SER A 435 22.00 -2.07 -36.44
CA SER A 435 21.35 -1.13 -37.36
C SER A 435 21.16 0.20 -36.62
N SER A 436 21.80 1.26 -37.10
CA SER A 436 21.96 2.56 -36.44
C SER A 436 20.77 3.52 -36.61
N HIS A 437 19.57 3.01 -36.85
CA HIS A 437 18.35 3.82 -36.85
C HIS A 437 17.40 3.34 -35.77
N PRO A 438 17.40 3.98 -34.58
CA PRO A 438 16.31 3.78 -33.65
C PRO A 438 15.06 4.37 -34.28
N ALA A 439 14.27 3.54 -34.97
CA ALA A 439 12.91 3.88 -35.31
C ALA A 439 12.23 4.27 -34.00
N THR A 440 11.97 5.56 -33.84
CA THR A 440 11.18 6.10 -32.73
C THR A 440 9.73 5.80 -33.06
N GLU A 441 9.36 4.53 -33.00
CA GLU A 441 7.95 4.15 -33.02
C GLU A 441 7.31 4.79 -31.79
N SER A 442 6.44 5.78 -32.02
CA SER A 442 5.58 6.31 -30.98
C SER A 442 4.78 5.14 -30.43
N LEU A 443 4.98 4.81 -29.16
CA LEU A 443 4.30 3.65 -28.62
C LEU A 443 2.80 3.95 -28.52
N PRO A 444 1.93 3.00 -28.90
CA PRO A 444 0.49 3.14 -28.78
C PRO A 444 0.01 3.23 -27.32
N GLN A 445 0.91 3.07 -26.36
CA GLN A 445 0.64 2.92 -24.93
C GLN A 445 -0.13 4.09 -24.32
N PRO A 446 0.24 5.39 -24.50
CA PRO A 446 -0.50 6.46 -23.84
C PRO A 446 -1.93 6.58 -24.37
N ARG A 447 -2.14 6.35 -25.67
CA ARG A 447 -3.46 6.35 -26.29
C ARG A 447 -4.29 5.16 -25.80
N ALA A 448 -3.70 3.95 -25.77
CA ALA A 448 -4.34 2.74 -25.28
C ALA A 448 -4.72 2.86 -23.81
N PHE A 449 -3.83 3.38 -22.96
CA PHE A 449 -4.10 3.55 -21.54
C PHE A 449 -5.19 4.58 -21.27
N ARG A 450 -5.22 5.70 -22.01
CA ARG A 450 -6.33 6.67 -21.94
C ARG A 450 -7.65 6.06 -22.42
N ALA A 451 -7.63 5.22 -23.46
CA ALA A 451 -8.82 4.49 -23.90
C ALA A 451 -9.29 3.49 -22.82
N PHE A 452 -8.37 2.79 -22.17
CA PHE A 452 -8.65 1.94 -21.01
C PHE A 452 -9.32 2.73 -19.88
N LEU A 453 -8.77 3.88 -19.47
CA LEU A 453 -9.38 4.72 -18.43
C LEU A 453 -10.76 5.25 -18.86
N GLY A 454 -10.94 5.60 -20.14
CA GLY A 454 -12.24 5.98 -20.70
C GLY A 454 -13.28 4.85 -20.63
N ALA A 455 -12.86 3.60 -20.89
CA ALA A 455 -13.73 2.44 -20.75
C ALA A 455 -14.07 2.16 -19.28
N VAL A 456 -13.10 2.26 -18.36
CA VAL A 456 -13.33 2.13 -16.92
C VAL A 456 -14.33 3.16 -16.43
N ARG A 457 -14.18 4.43 -16.84
CA ARG A 457 -15.15 5.50 -16.58
C ARG A 457 -16.56 5.17 -17.08
N ALA A 458 -16.67 4.43 -18.19
CA ALA A 458 -17.94 3.96 -18.73
C ALA A 458 -18.50 2.70 -18.05
N GLY A 459 -17.89 2.27 -16.93
CA GLY A 459 -18.32 1.12 -16.13
C GLY A 459 -17.67 -0.21 -16.52
N ALA A 460 -16.70 -0.22 -17.43
CA ALA A 460 -15.93 -1.43 -17.73
C ALA A 460 -15.05 -1.84 -16.52
N PRO A 461 -14.73 -3.13 -16.36
CA PRO A 461 -13.84 -3.57 -15.30
C PRO A 461 -12.43 -2.99 -15.50
N ALA A 462 -11.84 -2.47 -14.43
CA ALA A 462 -10.44 -2.06 -14.39
C ALA A 462 -9.52 -3.29 -14.20
N SER A 463 -9.48 -4.19 -15.20
CA SER A 463 -8.67 -5.42 -15.15
C SER A 463 -7.44 -5.35 -16.06
N LEU A 464 -6.44 -6.19 -15.76
CA LEU A 464 -5.25 -6.37 -16.60
C LEU A 464 -5.63 -6.89 -18.00
N GLU A 465 -6.56 -7.84 -18.07
CA GLU A 465 -7.11 -8.36 -19.32
C GLU A 465 -7.67 -7.24 -20.20
N ARG A 466 -8.47 -6.33 -19.63
CA ARG A 466 -9.04 -5.20 -20.36
C ARG A 466 -7.96 -4.24 -20.83
N LEU A 467 -6.96 -3.95 -19.99
CA LEU A 467 -5.82 -3.12 -20.39
C LEU A 467 -5.06 -3.74 -21.57
N VAL A 468 -4.81 -5.06 -21.54
CA VAL A 468 -4.16 -5.78 -22.65
C VAL A 468 -5.00 -5.73 -23.93
N ALA A 469 -6.33 -5.82 -23.82
CA ALA A 469 -7.23 -5.69 -24.96
C ALA A 469 -7.15 -4.29 -25.61
N GLU A 470 -7.07 -3.22 -24.82
CA GLU A 470 -6.91 -1.85 -25.34
C GLU A 470 -5.53 -1.63 -25.98
N LEU A 471 -4.48 -2.24 -25.41
CA LEU A 471 -3.14 -2.24 -26.01
C LEU A 471 -3.14 -2.97 -27.35
N ALA A 472 -3.80 -4.12 -27.45
CA ALA A 472 -3.97 -4.88 -28.69
C ALA A 472 -4.71 -4.06 -29.76
N ALA A 473 -5.81 -3.40 -29.38
CA ALA A 473 -6.61 -2.58 -30.28
C ALA A 473 -5.84 -1.37 -30.82
N ALA A 474 -5.00 -0.74 -30.00
CA ALA A 474 -4.17 0.40 -30.41
C ALA A 474 -2.95 0.00 -31.28
N ALA A 475 -2.63 -1.30 -31.35
CA ALA A 475 -1.44 -1.83 -32.00
C ALA A 475 -1.75 -3.13 -32.77
N PRO A 476 -2.58 -3.11 -33.82
CA PRO A 476 -3.10 -4.32 -34.48
C PRO A 476 -2.02 -5.22 -35.12
N GLY A 477 -0.81 -4.71 -35.34
CA GLY A 477 0.34 -5.51 -35.79
C GLY A 477 1.06 -6.28 -34.68
N GLU A 478 0.72 -6.05 -33.42
CA GLU A 478 1.39 -6.63 -32.26
C GLU A 478 0.45 -7.54 -31.46
N ARG A 479 0.91 -8.75 -31.18
CA ARG A 479 0.18 -9.71 -30.34
C ARG A 479 0.39 -9.39 -28.87
N TRP A 480 -0.36 -8.41 -28.36
CA TRP A 480 -0.36 -8.07 -26.94
C TRP A 480 -0.90 -9.22 -26.09
N SER A 481 -0.20 -9.49 -24.99
CA SER A 481 -0.57 -10.44 -23.95
C SER A 481 -0.04 -9.93 -22.61
N GLU A 482 -0.54 -10.47 -21.51
CA GLU A 482 -0.02 -10.14 -20.17
C GLU A 482 1.48 -10.42 -20.06
N ALA A 483 1.94 -11.57 -20.56
CA ALA A 483 3.35 -11.92 -20.58
C ALA A 483 4.21 -10.96 -21.42
N LEU A 484 3.69 -10.41 -22.52
CA LEU A 484 4.41 -9.41 -23.30
C LEU A 484 4.48 -8.08 -22.55
N LEU A 485 3.38 -7.64 -21.94
CA LEU A 485 3.32 -6.42 -21.13
C LEU A 485 4.30 -6.51 -19.96
N GLU A 486 4.32 -7.65 -19.26
CA GLU A 486 5.23 -7.92 -18.15
C GLU A 486 6.70 -7.86 -18.58
N ARG A 487 7.08 -8.57 -19.65
CA ARG A 487 8.46 -8.53 -20.17
C ARG A 487 8.89 -7.12 -20.54
N ARG A 488 8.02 -6.34 -21.20
CA ARG A 488 8.34 -4.96 -21.59
C ARG A 488 8.44 -4.03 -20.40
N PHE A 489 7.55 -4.19 -19.41
CA PHE A 489 7.59 -3.44 -18.18
C PHE A 489 8.86 -3.73 -17.36
N ALA A 490 9.21 -5.01 -17.17
CA ALA A 490 10.46 -5.42 -16.52
C ALA A 490 11.70 -4.87 -17.25
N ALA A 491 11.72 -4.94 -18.59
CA ALA A 491 12.80 -4.35 -19.38
C ALA A 491 12.91 -2.84 -19.20
N HIS A 492 11.77 -2.14 -19.09
CA HIS A 492 11.73 -0.70 -18.82
C HIS A 492 12.25 -0.37 -17.42
N LEU A 493 11.84 -1.11 -16.39
CA LEU A 493 12.36 -0.97 -15.02
C LEU A 493 13.88 -1.19 -14.98
N ALA A 494 14.36 -2.28 -15.56
CA ALA A 494 15.79 -2.58 -15.64
C ALA A 494 16.58 -1.49 -16.37
N ARG A 495 15.99 -0.86 -17.40
CA ARG A 495 16.59 0.29 -18.08
C ARG A 495 16.64 1.51 -17.17
N LEU A 496 15.55 1.85 -16.48
CA LEU A 496 15.53 2.97 -15.53
C LEU A 496 16.57 2.79 -14.41
N GLN A 497 16.75 1.57 -13.92
CA GLN A 497 17.80 1.23 -12.96
C GLN A 497 19.20 1.51 -13.53
N ARG A 498 19.47 1.11 -14.78
CA ARG A 498 20.76 1.38 -15.45
C ARG A 498 20.99 2.85 -15.77
N GLU A 499 19.93 3.56 -16.17
CA GLU A 499 19.95 4.99 -16.56
C GLU A 499 19.88 5.96 -15.39
N ALA A 500 19.80 5.45 -14.17
CA ALA A 500 19.96 6.24 -12.96
C ALA A 500 21.40 6.17 -12.35
N PRO A 501 22.51 6.21 -13.12
CA PRO A 501 23.85 6.23 -12.53
C PRO A 501 24.09 7.59 -11.87
N GLY A 502 24.47 7.57 -10.58
CA GLY A 502 24.59 8.78 -9.74
C GLY A 502 23.67 8.77 -8.52
N LEU A 503 22.84 7.74 -8.39
CA LEU A 503 22.21 7.37 -7.15
C LEU A 503 23.24 6.60 -6.28
N LEU A 504 24.05 7.32 -5.49
CA LEU A 504 25.04 6.73 -4.57
C LEU A 504 24.43 5.64 -3.68
N PRO A 505 25.07 4.46 -3.50
CA PRO A 505 24.56 3.39 -2.66
C PRO A 505 24.35 3.94 -1.23
N ASP A 506 23.20 3.58 -0.65
CA ASP A 506 22.68 3.99 0.67
C ASP A 506 21.98 5.35 0.78
N GLY A 507 20.72 5.29 1.24
CA GLY A 507 19.79 6.41 1.46
C GLY A 507 20.12 7.31 2.65
N VAL A 508 21.41 7.42 3.00
CA VAL A 508 21.99 8.38 3.91
C VAL A 508 23.43 8.59 3.43
N VAL A 509 23.67 9.64 2.65
CA VAL A 509 25.05 10.07 2.37
C VAL A 509 25.48 10.94 3.55
N PRO A 510 26.44 10.52 4.40
CA PRO A 510 27.09 11.43 5.34
C PRO A 510 27.69 12.57 4.52
N VAL A 511 27.18 13.78 4.71
CA VAL A 511 27.86 14.98 4.24
C VAL A 511 29.13 15.09 5.07
N GLY A 512 30.29 14.93 4.42
CA GLY A 512 31.58 15.10 5.07
C GLY A 512 31.69 16.49 5.72
N PRO A 513 32.57 16.64 6.72
CA PRO A 513 32.68 17.87 7.52
C PRO A 513 32.93 19.12 6.68
#